data_AF-A0A938W149-F1
#
_entry.id   AF-A0A938W149-F1
#
_cell.length_a   1.000
_cell.length_b   1.000
_cell.length_c   1.000
_cell.angle_alpha   90.00
_cell.angle_beta   90.00
_cell.angle_gamma   90.00
#
_symmetry.space_group_name_H-M   'P 1'
#
loop_
_entity.id
_entity.type
_entity.pdbx_description
1 polymer ?
#
loop_
_entity_poly.entity_id
_entity_poly.type
_entity_poly.pdbx_seq_one_letter_code
_entity_poly.pdbx_strand_id
1 'polypeptide(L)'
;MPPVEAWQKVFVDPEKFIASDPHAKVANCIQCHGGVGGTQDAAAAHKGVVTDPTAKAESATRLCGACHADITKAQVKSLHFDNHGYDTIIGQRLNPTMQAAWDKAKANHCSSCHTTCGQCHVSQPTSVGGGLISGHQFKKVQAFTRTCTGCHGSRVNNEYTGRNEGLPADVHWTKAGMACFKCHTGAQLHGMTGQPSMRYDGKPAPACTDCHPNAVAGKGQVQQHNLHGDKLACQVCHSVANKSCYSCHVQTNDKGQPFFKIEPSVMTFKIGLNPLKSADRPWNYVVLRHAPVDPSSFGFYGKEILGKFNALPTWKYATPHNIQRSTPQNKTCNGCHGNAAIFLNEKDLKPYELEANKGVIPAKIPPAMP
;
A
#
# COMPACT_ATOMS: atom_id res chain seq x y z
N MET A 1 -10.75 36.98 5.89
CA MET A 1 -10.51 36.71 7.33
C MET A 1 -9.05 37.00 7.63
N PRO A 2 -8.71 37.68 8.74
CA PRO A 2 -7.33 37.86 9.16
C PRO A 2 -6.63 36.50 9.32
N PRO A 3 -5.29 36.43 9.19
CA PRO A 3 -4.55 35.22 9.52
C PRO A 3 -4.72 34.95 11.02
N VAL A 4 -5.53 33.94 11.34
CA VAL A 4 -5.60 33.39 12.70
C VAL A 4 -4.41 32.46 12.93
N GLU A 5 -3.96 32.40 14.18
CA GLU A 5 -2.89 31.49 14.60
C GLU A 5 -3.23 30.05 14.22
N ALA A 6 -2.22 29.23 13.90
CA ALA A 6 -2.45 27.86 13.40
C ALA A 6 -3.30 27.02 14.36
N TRP A 7 -3.14 27.22 15.66
CA TRP A 7 -3.91 26.53 16.71
C TRP A 7 -5.41 26.90 16.69
N GLN A 8 -5.76 28.14 16.32
CA GLN A 8 -7.16 28.57 16.21
C GLN A 8 -7.88 27.88 15.05
N LYS A 9 -7.16 27.46 14.01
CA LYS A 9 -7.70 26.71 12.85
C LYS A 9 -8.00 25.26 13.18
N VAL A 10 -7.43 24.72 14.26
CA VAL A 10 -7.60 23.33 14.70
C VAL A 10 -8.30 23.24 16.05
N PHE A 11 -8.83 24.36 16.56
CA PHE A 11 -9.55 24.40 17.81
C PHE A 11 -10.78 23.49 17.73
N VAL A 12 -10.88 22.57 18.68
CA VAL A 12 -12.01 21.68 18.82
C VAL A 12 -13.02 22.38 19.70
N ASP A 13 -14.19 22.70 19.15
CA ASP A 13 -15.32 23.19 19.92
C ASP A 13 -15.80 22.06 20.87
N PRO A 14 -15.54 22.16 22.19
CA PRO A 14 -15.76 21.06 23.10
C PRO A 14 -17.26 20.79 23.30
N GLU A 15 -18.08 21.83 23.29
CA GLU A 15 -19.54 21.70 23.42
C GLU A 15 -20.12 20.95 22.22
N LYS A 16 -19.73 21.34 20.99
CA LYS A 16 -20.16 20.63 19.79
C LYS A 16 -19.64 19.20 19.75
N PHE A 17 -18.40 18.96 20.14
CA PHE A 17 -17.83 17.61 20.17
C PHE A 17 -18.61 16.71 21.15
N ILE A 18 -18.84 17.17 22.38
CA ILE A 18 -19.58 16.42 23.41
C ILE A 18 -21.03 16.17 22.97
N ALA A 19 -21.67 17.15 22.35
CA ALA A 19 -23.05 17.01 21.90
C ALA A 19 -23.20 16.03 20.72
N SER A 20 -22.22 15.98 19.82
CA SER A 20 -22.35 15.29 18.53
C SER A 20 -21.64 13.94 18.41
N ASP A 21 -20.66 13.65 19.28
CA ASP A 21 -19.82 12.46 19.13
C ASP A 21 -20.07 11.41 20.25
N PRO A 22 -20.43 10.16 19.92
CA PRO A 22 -20.62 9.10 20.91
C PRO A 22 -19.37 8.82 21.78
N HIS A 23 -18.16 9.05 21.26
CA HIS A 23 -16.93 8.82 22.02
C HIS A 23 -16.79 9.83 23.16
N ALA A 24 -17.24 11.07 22.96
CA ALA A 24 -17.20 12.12 23.97
C ALA A 24 -18.12 11.84 25.18
N LYS A 25 -19.09 10.94 25.02
CA LYS A 25 -20.01 10.51 26.10
C LYS A 25 -19.38 9.47 27.03
N VAL A 26 -18.34 8.77 26.56
CA VAL A 26 -17.69 7.67 27.30
C VAL A 26 -16.28 8.03 27.75
N ALA A 27 -15.63 9.00 27.09
CA ALA A 27 -14.31 9.48 27.45
C ALA A 27 -14.17 10.99 27.18
N ASN A 28 -13.59 11.70 28.15
CA ASN A 28 -13.17 13.09 27.97
C ASN A 28 -11.77 13.17 27.32
N CYS A 29 -11.34 14.39 26.99
CA CYS A 29 -10.07 14.65 26.31
C CYS A 29 -8.87 14.01 27.04
N ILE A 30 -8.83 14.12 28.38
CA ILE A 30 -7.73 13.64 29.21
C ILE A 30 -7.72 12.11 29.28
N GLN A 31 -8.89 11.47 29.29
CA GLN A 31 -8.98 10.00 29.29
C GLN A 31 -8.41 9.38 28.01
N CYS A 32 -8.56 10.05 26.87
CA CYS A 32 -7.97 9.61 25.61
C CYS A 32 -6.51 10.04 25.47
N HIS A 33 -6.23 11.33 25.64
CA HIS A 33 -4.96 11.95 25.27
C HIS A 33 -4.01 12.18 26.44
N GLY A 34 -4.45 12.05 27.69
CA GLY A 34 -3.69 12.54 28.85
C GLY A 34 -3.72 14.06 28.96
N GLY A 35 -2.71 14.64 29.61
CA GLY A 35 -2.66 16.07 29.91
C GLY A 35 -3.10 16.41 31.33
N VAL A 36 -3.23 17.71 31.61
CA VAL A 36 -3.55 18.24 32.94
C VAL A 36 -4.86 19.03 32.88
N GLY A 37 -5.84 18.62 33.69
CA GLY A 37 -7.11 19.32 33.83
C GLY A 37 -7.05 20.48 34.83
N GLY A 38 -8.08 21.33 34.85
CA GLY A 38 -8.26 22.38 35.86
C GLY A 38 -7.41 23.64 35.65
N THR A 39 -6.81 23.82 34.47
CA THR A 39 -6.04 25.01 34.10
C THR A 39 -6.51 25.59 32.78
N GLN A 40 -6.45 26.92 32.64
CA GLN A 40 -6.67 27.63 31.38
C GLN A 40 -5.37 27.94 30.63
N ASP A 41 -4.22 27.70 31.26
CA ASP A 41 -2.93 27.84 30.60
C ASP A 41 -2.70 26.68 29.63
N ALA A 42 -2.53 26.99 28.35
CA ALA A 42 -2.43 25.98 27.30
C ALA A 42 -1.18 25.10 27.44
N ALA A 43 -0.05 25.66 27.88
CA ALA A 43 1.18 24.90 28.05
C ALA A 43 1.07 23.91 29.22
N ALA A 44 0.49 24.35 30.33
CA ALA A 44 0.20 23.53 31.49
C ALA A 44 -0.81 22.42 31.16
N ALA A 45 -1.90 22.75 30.47
CA ALA A 45 -2.93 21.79 30.08
C ALA A 45 -2.37 20.69 29.17
N HIS A 46 -1.49 21.06 28.23
CA HIS A 46 -0.91 20.13 27.26
C HIS A 46 0.31 19.34 27.77
N LYS A 47 0.74 19.56 29.01
CA LYS A 47 1.85 18.81 29.60
C LYS A 47 1.47 17.32 29.69
N GLY A 48 2.17 16.47 28.91
CA GLY A 48 1.92 15.03 28.87
C GLY A 48 0.82 14.57 27.91
N VAL A 49 0.32 15.46 27.04
CA VAL A 49 -0.64 15.09 25.99
C VAL A 49 0.02 14.20 24.94
N VAL A 50 -0.64 13.09 24.62
CA VAL A 50 -0.33 12.19 23.53
C VAL A 50 -1.15 12.59 22.31
N THR A 51 -0.50 13.07 21.26
CA THR A 51 -1.17 13.60 20.06
C THR A 51 -1.94 12.55 19.28
N ASP A 52 -1.39 11.33 19.18
CA ASP A 52 -2.09 10.15 18.65
C ASP A 52 -2.22 9.08 19.74
N PRO A 53 -3.36 9.02 20.44
CA PRO A 53 -3.57 8.09 21.54
C PRO A 53 -3.77 6.64 21.06
N THR A 54 -3.86 6.43 19.74
CA THR A 54 -4.07 5.11 19.12
C THR A 54 -2.80 4.55 18.46
N ALA A 55 -1.65 5.21 18.65
CA ALA A 55 -0.37 4.80 18.07
C ALA A 55 0.26 3.55 18.70
N LYS A 56 -0.20 3.13 19.89
CA LYS A 56 0.30 1.92 20.56
C LYS A 56 -0.81 0.89 20.69
N ALA A 57 -0.45 -0.39 20.58
CA ALA A 57 -1.43 -1.48 20.63
C ALA A 57 -2.17 -1.50 21.97
N GLU A 58 -1.46 -1.26 23.07
CA GLU A 58 -2.01 -1.24 24.42
C GLU A 58 -3.00 -0.08 24.60
N SER A 59 -2.66 1.11 24.08
CA SER A 59 -3.53 2.28 24.19
C SER A 59 -4.75 2.17 23.27
N ALA A 60 -4.58 1.70 22.03
CA ALA A 60 -5.70 1.42 21.12
C ALA A 60 -6.65 0.38 21.73
N THR A 61 -6.11 -0.70 22.30
CA THR A 61 -6.90 -1.75 22.97
C THR A 61 -7.67 -1.20 24.16
N ARG A 62 -7.01 -0.44 25.03
CA ARG A 62 -7.65 0.15 26.22
C ARG A 62 -8.73 1.17 25.86
N LEU A 63 -8.47 2.04 24.89
CA LEU A 63 -9.34 3.17 24.56
C LEU A 63 -10.51 2.76 23.65
N CYS A 64 -10.22 2.02 22.59
CA CYS A 64 -11.20 1.67 21.57
C CYS A 64 -11.77 0.26 21.77
N GLY A 65 -10.98 -0.67 22.32
CA GLY A 65 -11.35 -2.08 22.46
C GLY A 65 -12.50 -2.35 23.42
N ALA A 66 -12.84 -1.42 24.34
CA ALA A 66 -13.99 -1.55 25.22
C ALA A 66 -15.33 -1.64 24.45
N CYS A 67 -15.44 -0.96 23.31
CA CYS A 67 -16.63 -0.96 22.46
C CYS A 67 -16.39 -1.59 21.08
N HIS A 68 -15.15 -1.61 20.61
CA HIS A 68 -14.75 -2.13 19.29
C HIS A 68 -13.77 -3.30 19.41
N ALA A 69 -14.03 -4.23 20.32
CA ALA A 69 -13.12 -5.30 20.72
C ALA A 69 -12.54 -6.09 19.53
N ASP A 70 -13.40 -6.58 18.62
CA ASP A 70 -12.96 -7.42 17.49
C ASP A 70 -12.11 -6.64 16.49
N ILE A 71 -12.50 -5.39 16.19
CA ILE A 71 -11.76 -4.51 15.28
C ILE A 71 -10.39 -4.23 15.87
N THR A 72 -10.32 -3.83 17.13
CA THR A 72 -9.05 -3.47 17.76
C THR A 72 -8.12 -4.67 17.89
N LYS A 73 -8.65 -5.83 18.32
CA LYS A 73 -7.88 -7.08 18.44
C LYS A 73 -7.24 -7.49 17.11
N ALA A 74 -7.94 -7.27 15.99
CA ALA A 74 -7.45 -7.57 14.66
C ALA A 74 -6.46 -6.49 14.16
N GLN A 75 -6.83 -5.21 14.31
CA GLN A 75 -6.11 -4.09 13.71
C GLN A 75 -4.70 -3.94 14.27
N VAL A 76 -4.51 -4.11 15.58
CA VAL A 76 -3.19 -3.95 16.24
C VAL A 76 -2.16 -5.00 15.82
N LYS A 77 -2.58 -6.00 15.03
CA LYS A 77 -1.71 -7.03 14.43
C LYS A 77 -1.76 -7.00 12.91
N SER A 78 -2.45 -6.03 12.32
CA SER A 78 -2.57 -5.90 10.89
C SER A 78 -1.28 -5.35 10.28
N LEU A 79 -1.05 -5.65 9.00
CA LEU A 79 0.05 -5.08 8.22
C LEU A 79 0.07 -3.55 8.20
N HIS A 80 -1.10 -2.90 8.37
CA HIS A 80 -1.21 -1.44 8.42
C HIS A 80 -0.73 -0.86 9.75
N PHE A 81 -0.75 -1.63 10.85
CA PHE A 81 -0.44 -1.12 12.18
C PHE A 81 1.04 -1.30 12.56
N ASP A 82 1.62 -2.46 12.28
CA ASP A 82 2.99 -2.80 12.71
C ASP A 82 4.00 -2.91 11.55
N ASN A 83 3.51 -2.87 10.30
CA ASN A 83 4.30 -3.02 9.09
C ASN A 83 5.14 -4.31 9.01
N HIS A 84 4.73 -5.40 9.69
CA HIS A 84 5.54 -6.63 9.78
C HIS A 84 5.80 -7.30 8.42
N GLY A 85 4.99 -7.01 7.39
CA GLY A 85 5.24 -7.53 6.04
C GLY A 85 6.53 -7.06 5.40
N TYR A 86 7.14 -5.95 5.87
CA TYR A 86 8.50 -5.63 5.46
C TYR A 86 9.52 -6.61 6.03
N ASP A 87 9.34 -7.11 7.25
CA ASP A 87 10.24 -8.10 7.83
C ASP A 87 10.13 -9.42 7.09
N THR A 88 8.93 -9.82 6.66
CA THR A 88 8.72 -11.01 5.84
C THR A 88 9.45 -10.92 4.49
N ILE A 89 9.37 -9.78 3.80
CA ILE A 89 9.96 -9.62 2.46
C ILE A 89 11.46 -9.33 2.53
N ILE A 90 11.90 -8.45 3.43
CA ILE A 90 13.31 -8.11 3.59
C ILE A 90 14.06 -9.24 4.28
N GLY A 91 13.45 -9.92 5.26
CA GLY A 91 14.03 -11.06 5.98
C GLY A 91 14.47 -12.20 5.06
N GLN A 92 13.79 -12.41 3.93
CA GLN A 92 14.21 -13.41 2.93
C GLN A 92 15.54 -13.04 2.25
N ARG A 93 15.86 -11.74 2.14
CA ARG A 93 17.11 -11.23 1.58
C ARG A 93 18.16 -10.90 2.64
N LEU A 94 17.76 -10.85 3.90
CA LEU A 94 18.58 -10.36 5.00
C LEU A 94 19.76 -11.31 5.29
N ASN A 95 20.94 -10.73 5.46
CA ASN A 95 22.04 -11.40 6.13
C ASN A 95 21.70 -11.55 7.62
N PRO A 96 21.61 -12.77 8.19
CA PRO A 96 21.20 -12.95 9.58
C PRO A 96 22.03 -12.17 10.61
N THR A 97 23.31 -11.94 10.33
CA THR A 97 24.19 -11.16 11.23
C THR A 97 23.87 -9.66 11.23
N MET A 98 23.03 -9.19 10.30
CA MET A 98 22.71 -7.79 10.08
C MET A 98 21.32 -7.39 10.61
N GLN A 99 20.68 -8.22 11.44
CA GLN A 99 19.34 -7.96 11.98
C GLN A 99 19.24 -6.60 12.69
N ALA A 100 20.18 -6.29 13.59
CA ALA A 100 20.17 -5.01 14.31
C ALA A 100 20.32 -3.79 13.37
N ALA A 101 21.08 -3.94 12.28
CA ALA A 101 21.23 -2.90 11.28
C ALA A 101 19.93 -2.70 10.48
N TRP A 102 19.25 -3.80 10.13
CA TRP A 102 17.92 -3.75 9.51
C TRP A 102 16.88 -3.11 10.43
N ASP A 103 16.82 -3.50 11.71
CA ASP A 103 15.86 -2.94 12.66
C ASP A 103 16.01 -1.42 12.78
N LYS A 104 17.26 -0.93 12.82
CA LYS A 104 17.57 0.51 12.80
C LYS A 104 17.15 1.17 11.49
N ALA A 105 17.39 0.55 10.34
CA ALA A 105 16.97 1.08 9.04
C ALA A 105 15.44 1.17 8.93
N LYS A 106 14.73 0.10 9.32
CA LYS A 106 13.27 0.03 9.33
C LYS A 106 12.67 1.11 10.24
N ALA A 107 13.18 1.24 11.46
CA ALA A 107 12.72 2.24 12.41
C ALA A 107 12.82 3.67 11.85
N ASN A 108 13.93 3.98 11.16
CA ASN A 108 14.17 5.30 10.61
C ASN A 108 13.39 5.59 9.32
N HIS A 109 13.19 4.59 8.45
CA HIS A 109 12.73 4.84 7.08
C HIS A 109 11.36 4.27 6.71
N CYS A 110 10.88 3.28 7.46
CA CYS A 110 9.68 2.53 7.09
C CYS A 110 8.52 2.75 8.05
N SER A 111 8.81 3.08 9.31
CA SER A 111 7.80 3.24 10.35
C SER A 111 6.84 4.40 10.10
N SER A 112 7.21 5.40 9.31
CA SER A 112 6.32 6.54 9.00
C SER A 112 5.07 6.15 8.20
N CYS A 113 5.06 4.96 7.58
CA CYS A 113 3.95 4.44 6.80
C CYS A 113 2.96 3.60 7.61
N HIS A 114 3.24 3.26 8.88
CA HIS A 114 2.23 2.61 9.72
C HIS A 114 1.07 3.56 10.01
N THR A 115 -0.07 3.01 10.41
CA THR A 115 -1.25 3.79 10.70
C THR A 115 -2.00 3.36 11.94
N THR A 116 -2.84 4.27 12.42
CA THR A 116 -3.57 4.21 13.68
C THR A 116 -5.06 4.41 13.40
N CYS A 117 -5.92 4.15 14.39
CA CYS A 117 -7.34 4.44 14.22
C CYS A 117 -7.58 5.93 13.92
N GLY A 118 -6.82 6.81 14.58
CA GLY A 118 -6.91 8.26 14.40
C GLY A 118 -6.58 8.72 12.97
N GLN A 119 -5.53 8.18 12.36
CA GLN A 119 -5.08 8.57 11.01
C GLN A 119 -6.00 8.13 9.86
N CYS A 120 -6.95 7.23 10.12
CA CYS A 120 -7.98 6.84 9.16
C CYS A 120 -9.33 7.51 9.43
N HIS A 121 -9.65 7.76 10.71
CA HIS A 121 -10.99 8.19 11.11
C HIS A 121 -11.10 9.65 11.56
N VAL A 122 -9.99 10.33 11.86
CA VAL A 122 -9.97 11.68 12.46
C VAL A 122 -9.00 12.63 11.74
N SER A 123 -7.76 12.19 11.49
CA SER A 123 -6.68 13.00 10.94
C SER A 123 -6.12 12.43 9.65
N GLN A 124 -5.30 13.23 8.95
CA GLN A 124 -4.45 12.74 7.89
C GLN A 124 -3.26 11.96 8.48
N PRO A 125 -2.64 11.05 7.71
CA PRO A 125 -1.43 10.36 8.14
C PRO A 125 -0.29 11.31 8.48
N THR A 126 0.53 10.94 9.48
CA THR A 126 1.72 11.69 9.87
C THR A 126 2.74 11.80 8.72
N SER A 127 2.76 10.81 7.82
CA SER A 127 3.63 10.78 6.63
C SER A 127 3.44 11.96 5.68
N VAL A 128 2.29 12.64 5.74
CA VAL A 128 1.97 13.84 4.93
C VAL A 128 1.84 15.11 5.78
N GLY A 129 2.39 15.10 6.99
CA GLY A 129 2.34 16.24 7.93
C GLY A 129 1.11 16.26 8.85
N GLY A 130 0.23 15.27 8.77
CA GLY A 130 -0.91 15.12 9.67
C GLY A 130 -1.99 16.20 9.52
N GLY A 131 -2.65 16.52 10.63
CA GLY A 131 -3.73 17.51 10.70
C GLY A 131 -5.13 16.91 10.58
N LEU A 132 -6.09 17.54 11.24
CA LEU A 132 -7.48 17.10 11.31
C LEU A 132 -8.19 17.19 9.94
N ILE A 133 -9.05 16.22 9.63
CA ILE A 133 -9.77 16.20 8.35
C ILE A 133 -11.07 17.01 8.43
N SER A 134 -11.81 16.87 9.52
CA SER A 134 -13.11 17.52 9.75
C SER A 134 -13.21 17.95 11.23
N GLY A 135 -12.21 18.70 11.70
CA GLY A 135 -11.99 18.86 13.14
C GLY A 135 -11.75 17.50 13.80
N HIS A 136 -12.07 17.38 15.09
CA HIS A 136 -11.86 16.15 15.86
C HIS A 136 -13.04 15.16 15.77
N GLN A 137 -13.79 15.19 14.66
CA GLN A 137 -14.91 14.28 14.44
C GLN A 137 -14.42 12.89 14.05
N PHE A 138 -14.94 11.86 14.71
CA PHE A 138 -14.74 10.48 14.30
C PHE A 138 -15.69 10.15 13.14
N LYS A 139 -15.13 9.84 11.96
CA LYS A 139 -15.93 9.36 10.83
C LYS A 139 -15.56 7.93 10.48
N LYS A 140 -16.58 7.08 10.39
CA LYS A 140 -16.44 5.69 9.91
C LYS A 140 -15.73 5.62 8.56
N VAL A 141 -16.01 6.58 7.67
CA VAL A 141 -15.34 6.72 6.38
C VAL A 141 -14.98 8.19 6.17
N GLN A 142 -13.70 8.45 5.92
CA GLN A 142 -13.16 9.76 5.56
C GLN A 142 -12.88 9.85 4.06
N ALA A 143 -12.59 11.06 3.57
CA ALA A 143 -12.16 11.27 2.20
C ALA A 143 -10.84 10.50 1.94
N PHE A 144 -10.90 9.49 1.05
CA PHE A 144 -9.74 8.63 0.76
C PHE A 144 -8.53 9.42 0.24
N THR A 145 -8.78 10.56 -0.40
CA THR A 145 -7.77 11.51 -0.90
C THR A 145 -6.94 12.17 0.20
N ARG A 146 -7.40 12.09 1.46
CA ARG A 146 -6.72 12.61 2.66
C ARG A 146 -6.30 11.54 3.65
N THR A 147 -6.73 10.28 3.45
CA THR A 147 -6.36 9.14 4.29
C THR A 147 -5.53 8.14 3.49
N CYS A 148 -6.19 7.30 2.69
CA CYS A 148 -5.57 6.22 1.92
C CYS A 148 -4.42 6.73 1.03
N THR A 149 -4.64 7.82 0.31
CA THR A 149 -3.66 8.36 -0.63
C THR A 149 -2.57 9.18 0.04
N GLY A 150 -2.67 9.45 1.35
CA GLY A 150 -1.58 10.03 2.13
C GLY A 150 -0.36 9.10 2.11
N CYS A 151 -0.58 7.79 2.29
CA CYS A 151 0.47 6.77 2.21
C CYS A 151 0.56 6.12 0.82
N HIS A 152 -0.58 5.90 0.14
CA HIS A 152 -0.64 5.23 -1.16
C HIS A 152 -0.64 6.21 -2.37
N GLY A 153 -0.19 7.45 -2.17
CA GLY A 153 -0.31 8.51 -3.17
C GLY A 153 0.53 8.33 -4.44
N SER A 154 1.82 8.07 -4.28
CA SER A 154 2.81 8.18 -5.36
C SER A 154 2.64 7.18 -6.51
N ARG A 155 2.10 5.99 -6.21
CA ARG A 155 1.85 4.92 -7.20
C ARG A 155 0.36 4.68 -7.37
N VAL A 156 -0.32 4.29 -6.30
CA VAL A 156 -1.71 3.81 -6.37
C VAL A 156 -2.66 4.94 -6.73
N ASN A 157 -2.61 6.08 -6.03
CA ASN A 157 -3.51 7.19 -6.35
C ASN A 157 -3.30 7.73 -7.76
N ASN A 158 -2.03 7.87 -8.20
CA ASN A 158 -1.73 8.38 -9.53
C ASN A 158 -2.20 7.44 -10.64
N GLU A 159 -2.09 6.12 -10.45
CA GLU A 159 -2.67 5.12 -11.33
C GLU A 159 -4.21 5.18 -11.32
N TYR A 160 -4.81 5.22 -10.13
CA TYR A 160 -6.26 5.11 -9.98
C TYR A 160 -7.02 6.33 -10.49
N THR A 161 -6.48 7.52 -10.21
CA THR A 161 -7.11 8.80 -10.56
C THR A 161 -6.58 9.42 -11.85
N GLY A 162 -5.65 8.75 -12.56
CA GLY A 162 -5.12 9.19 -13.86
C GLY A 162 -4.25 10.43 -13.79
N ARG A 163 -3.38 10.51 -12.77
CA ARG A 163 -2.39 11.60 -12.63
C ARG A 163 -1.05 11.30 -13.29
N ASN A 164 -0.88 10.12 -13.86
CA ASN A 164 0.29 9.82 -14.68
C ASN A 164 0.02 10.31 -16.10
N GLU A 165 0.92 11.14 -16.63
CA GLU A 165 0.81 11.70 -17.97
C GLU A 165 0.66 10.62 -19.04
N GLY A 166 -0.23 10.84 -20.00
CA GLY A 166 -0.46 9.93 -21.13
C GLY A 166 -1.18 8.63 -20.77
N LEU A 167 -1.56 8.40 -19.51
CA LEU A 167 -2.20 7.16 -19.07
C LEU A 167 -3.59 7.42 -18.46
N PRO A 168 -4.60 6.63 -18.83
CA PRO A 168 -5.95 6.80 -18.32
C PRO A 168 -6.06 6.43 -16.84
N ALA A 169 -6.97 7.12 -16.14
CA ALA A 169 -7.45 6.71 -14.82
C ALA A 169 -8.24 5.40 -14.89
N ASP A 170 -8.30 4.67 -13.77
CA ASP A 170 -9.04 3.41 -13.66
C ASP A 170 -10.53 3.59 -14.02
N VAL A 171 -11.11 2.62 -14.74
CA VAL A 171 -12.53 2.65 -15.13
C VAL A 171 -13.47 2.59 -13.92
N HIS A 172 -13.08 1.91 -12.84
CA HIS A 172 -13.90 1.86 -11.62
C HIS A 172 -13.96 3.23 -10.93
N TRP A 173 -12.89 4.02 -11.05
CA TRP A 173 -12.90 5.42 -10.62
C TRP A 173 -13.75 6.27 -11.56
N THR A 174 -13.39 6.31 -12.84
CA THR A 174 -13.95 7.29 -13.79
C THR A 174 -15.39 7.01 -14.22
N LYS A 175 -15.82 5.74 -14.23
CA LYS A 175 -17.17 5.37 -14.67
C LYS A 175 -18.12 5.07 -13.51
N ALA A 176 -17.60 4.61 -12.37
CA ALA A 176 -18.42 4.20 -11.24
C ALA A 176 -18.19 5.03 -9.96
N GLY A 177 -17.25 5.98 -9.97
CA GLY A 177 -16.97 6.83 -8.81
C GLY A 177 -16.55 6.03 -7.57
N MET A 178 -15.96 4.85 -7.75
CA MET A 178 -15.64 3.96 -6.64
C MET A 178 -14.50 4.54 -5.81
N ALA A 179 -14.74 4.76 -4.52
CA ALA A 179 -13.66 5.00 -3.57
C ALA A 179 -12.97 3.68 -3.20
N CYS A 180 -11.77 3.73 -2.63
CA CYS A 180 -10.95 2.55 -2.31
C CYS A 180 -11.72 1.47 -1.53
N PHE A 181 -12.53 1.89 -0.56
CA PHE A 181 -13.29 0.99 0.32
C PHE A 181 -14.50 0.31 -0.36
N LYS A 182 -14.80 0.64 -1.62
CA LYS A 182 -15.78 -0.11 -2.42
C LYS A 182 -15.23 -1.44 -2.91
N CYS A 183 -13.90 -1.58 -2.99
CA CYS A 183 -13.23 -2.85 -3.27
C CYS A 183 -12.54 -3.40 -2.01
N HIS A 184 -11.89 -2.54 -1.21
CA HIS A 184 -11.20 -2.92 0.03
C HIS A 184 -12.15 -2.82 1.23
N THR A 185 -12.65 -3.95 1.72
CA THR A 185 -13.65 -3.93 2.80
C THR A 185 -13.05 -3.51 4.14
N GLY A 186 -13.88 -3.00 5.05
CA GLY A 186 -13.43 -2.65 6.41
C GLY A 186 -12.81 -3.83 7.15
N ALA A 187 -13.35 -5.04 6.99
CA ALA A 187 -12.78 -6.25 7.58
C ALA A 187 -11.36 -6.53 7.09
N GLN A 188 -11.08 -6.33 5.79
CA GLN A 188 -9.73 -6.48 5.23
C GLN A 188 -8.79 -5.40 5.74
N LEU A 189 -9.25 -4.14 5.72
CA LEU A 189 -8.44 -2.99 6.16
C LEU A 189 -8.08 -3.07 7.64
N HIS A 190 -8.99 -3.62 8.46
CA HIS A 190 -8.79 -3.85 9.90
C HIS A 190 -8.04 -5.15 10.25
N GLY A 191 -7.61 -5.95 9.26
CA GLY A 191 -6.94 -7.23 9.52
C GLY A 191 -7.84 -8.33 10.10
N MET A 192 -9.16 -8.22 9.93
CA MET A 192 -10.14 -9.19 10.45
C MET A 192 -10.25 -10.45 9.57
N THR A 193 -9.66 -10.45 8.39
CA THR A 193 -9.71 -11.56 7.43
C THR A 193 -8.53 -12.55 7.56
N GLY A 194 -7.77 -12.47 8.66
CA GLY A 194 -6.63 -13.34 8.94
C GLY A 194 -5.43 -12.57 9.49
N GLN A 195 -4.29 -13.24 9.57
CA GLN A 195 -3.02 -12.66 10.02
C GLN A 195 -1.99 -12.85 8.90
N PRO A 196 -2.12 -12.10 7.79
CA PRO A 196 -1.25 -12.24 6.64
C PRO A 196 0.16 -11.76 7.00
N SER A 197 1.18 -12.56 6.75
CA SER A 197 2.58 -12.15 6.91
C SER A 197 3.00 -11.11 5.85
N MET A 198 2.32 -11.07 4.71
CA MET A 198 2.57 -10.08 3.66
C MET A 198 1.31 -9.79 2.82
N ARG A 199 1.33 -8.71 2.04
CA ARG A 199 0.16 -8.17 1.29
C ARG A 199 -0.59 -9.20 0.43
N TYR A 200 0.10 -10.19 -0.11
CA TYR A 200 -0.48 -11.18 -1.01
C TYR A 200 -0.64 -12.56 -0.35
N ASP A 201 -0.66 -12.66 0.97
CA ASP A 201 -1.02 -13.92 1.63
C ASP A 201 -2.50 -14.23 1.49
N GLY A 202 -2.83 -15.51 1.32
CA GLY A 202 -4.19 -16.01 1.16
C GLY A 202 -4.83 -15.65 -0.18
N LYS A 203 -6.16 -15.82 -0.27
CA LYS A 203 -6.94 -15.61 -1.50
C LYS A 203 -6.83 -14.16 -2.01
N PRO A 204 -6.86 -13.94 -3.35
CA PRO A 204 -6.90 -12.61 -3.91
C PRO A 204 -8.10 -11.83 -3.36
N ALA A 205 -7.82 -10.68 -2.75
CA ALA A 205 -8.85 -9.83 -2.18
C ALA A 205 -8.41 -8.36 -2.27
N PRO A 206 -9.14 -7.48 -2.98
CA PRO A 206 -10.36 -7.76 -3.76
C PRO A 206 -10.11 -8.65 -4.98
N ALA A 207 -11.11 -9.44 -5.38
CA ALA A 207 -11.06 -10.22 -6.61
C ALA A 207 -11.98 -9.61 -7.70
N CYS A 208 -11.49 -9.56 -8.94
CA CYS A 208 -12.29 -9.08 -10.07
C CYS A 208 -13.60 -9.86 -10.23
N THR A 209 -13.57 -11.16 -9.93
CA THR A 209 -14.69 -12.10 -10.06
C THR A 209 -15.80 -11.89 -9.03
N ASP A 210 -15.55 -11.16 -7.95
CA ASP A 210 -16.58 -10.82 -6.96
C ASP A 210 -17.64 -9.89 -7.57
N CYS A 211 -17.23 -9.03 -8.52
CA CYS A 211 -18.13 -8.13 -9.26
C CYS A 211 -18.36 -8.56 -10.72
N HIS A 212 -17.45 -9.35 -11.29
CA HIS A 212 -17.50 -9.80 -12.69
C HIS A 212 -17.54 -11.33 -12.79
N PRO A 213 -18.57 -12.01 -12.28
CA PRO A 213 -18.65 -13.48 -12.28
C PRO A 213 -18.69 -14.06 -13.70
N ASN A 214 -19.23 -13.32 -14.67
CA ASN A 214 -19.31 -13.73 -16.08
C ASN A 214 -17.97 -13.58 -16.82
N ALA A 215 -16.93 -13.03 -16.18
CA ALA A 215 -15.58 -12.96 -16.74
C ALA A 215 -14.77 -14.24 -16.50
N VAL A 216 -15.27 -15.15 -15.64
CA VAL A 216 -14.65 -16.47 -15.44
C VAL A 216 -14.85 -17.33 -16.68
N ALA A 217 -13.83 -18.13 -17.01
CA ALA A 217 -13.88 -19.07 -18.13
C ALA A 217 -15.12 -19.97 -18.05
N GLY A 218 -15.84 -20.08 -19.17
CA GLY A 218 -17.08 -20.84 -19.31
C GLY A 218 -18.34 -20.13 -18.79
N LYS A 219 -18.24 -18.96 -18.15
CA LYS A 219 -19.39 -18.23 -17.58
C LYS A 219 -19.90 -17.06 -18.42
N GLY A 220 -19.19 -16.69 -19.49
CA GLY A 220 -19.55 -15.55 -20.32
C GLY A 220 -19.28 -15.75 -21.80
N GLN A 221 -19.75 -14.77 -22.59
CA GLN A 221 -19.68 -14.79 -24.06
C GLN A 221 -18.36 -14.27 -24.62
N VAL A 222 -17.50 -13.68 -23.78
CA VAL A 222 -16.19 -13.17 -24.23
C VAL A 222 -15.24 -14.34 -24.42
N GLN A 223 -15.04 -14.74 -25.68
CA GLN A 223 -14.23 -15.90 -26.04
C GLN A 223 -12.81 -15.85 -25.45
N GLN A 224 -12.20 -14.66 -25.37
CA GLN A 224 -10.85 -14.49 -24.82
C GLN A 224 -10.76 -14.86 -23.34
N HIS A 225 -11.82 -14.65 -22.54
CA HIS A 225 -11.87 -15.13 -21.16
C HIS A 225 -11.90 -16.65 -21.09
N ASN A 226 -12.55 -17.31 -22.05
CA ASN A 226 -12.65 -18.78 -22.10
C ASN A 226 -11.35 -19.44 -22.59
N LEU A 227 -10.64 -18.81 -23.54
CA LEU A 227 -9.39 -19.32 -24.10
C LEU A 227 -8.19 -19.17 -23.17
N HIS A 228 -8.08 -18.00 -22.52
CA HIS A 228 -6.98 -17.69 -21.63
C HIS A 228 -7.26 -18.14 -20.20
N GLY A 229 -8.50 -17.93 -19.73
CA GLY A 229 -8.98 -18.39 -18.42
C GLY A 229 -7.95 -18.21 -17.31
N ASP A 230 -7.71 -19.29 -16.57
CA ASP A 230 -6.83 -19.29 -15.40
C ASP A 230 -5.33 -19.26 -15.74
N LYS A 231 -4.95 -19.13 -17.03
CA LYS A 231 -3.54 -19.02 -17.43
C LYS A 231 -2.99 -17.61 -17.17
N LEU A 232 -3.84 -16.58 -17.21
CA LEU A 232 -3.44 -15.17 -17.11
C LEU A 232 -4.19 -14.49 -15.96
N ALA A 233 -3.49 -13.70 -15.15
CA ALA A 233 -4.17 -12.78 -14.23
C ALA A 233 -4.94 -11.72 -15.04
N CYS A 234 -6.11 -11.27 -14.54
CA CYS A 234 -6.97 -10.29 -15.24
C CYS A 234 -6.21 -9.03 -15.67
N GLN A 235 -5.27 -8.57 -14.84
CA GLN A 235 -4.43 -7.39 -15.07
C GLN A 235 -3.56 -7.53 -16.32
N VAL A 236 -3.22 -8.76 -16.76
CA VAL A 236 -2.46 -8.97 -18.00
C VAL A 236 -3.20 -8.37 -19.20
N CYS A 237 -4.53 -8.51 -19.24
CA CYS A 237 -5.36 -7.93 -20.29
C CYS A 237 -5.85 -6.53 -19.94
N HIS A 238 -6.08 -6.26 -18.66
CA HIS A 238 -6.86 -5.09 -18.24
C HIS A 238 -6.05 -3.96 -17.61
N SER A 239 -4.74 -4.11 -17.42
CA SER A 239 -3.86 -3.04 -16.92
C SER A 239 -3.16 -2.32 -18.07
N VAL A 240 -2.88 -1.03 -17.89
CA VAL A 240 -1.97 -0.26 -18.75
C VAL A 240 -0.60 -0.13 -18.09
N ALA A 241 0.35 0.54 -18.75
CA ALA A 241 1.67 0.82 -18.19
C ALA A 241 1.56 1.37 -16.76
N ASN A 242 2.43 0.87 -15.89
CA ASN A 242 2.41 1.13 -14.46
C ASN A 242 3.78 1.57 -13.95
N LYS A 243 3.82 2.18 -12.77
CA LYS A 243 5.01 2.89 -12.30
C LYS A 243 6.03 1.93 -11.69
N SER A 244 7.14 1.74 -12.36
CA SER A 244 8.32 1.01 -11.86
C SER A 244 9.35 1.99 -11.30
N CYS A 245 9.91 1.67 -10.13
CA CYS A 245 10.95 2.49 -9.51
C CYS A 245 12.18 1.64 -9.25
N TYR A 246 13.35 2.26 -9.29
CA TYR A 246 14.64 1.59 -9.19
C TYR A 246 15.41 2.16 -7.99
N SER A 247 16.25 1.31 -7.39
CA SER A 247 17.31 1.71 -6.44
C SER A 247 16.92 2.75 -5.39
N CYS A 248 16.29 2.31 -4.29
CA CYS A 248 16.02 3.17 -3.14
C CYS A 248 17.15 3.04 -2.10
N HIS A 249 18.01 4.06 -2.02
CA HIS A 249 19.05 4.15 -1.00
C HIS A 249 18.58 5.00 0.17
N VAL A 250 18.73 4.49 1.39
CA VAL A 250 18.30 5.17 2.62
C VAL A 250 19.49 5.63 3.47
N GLN A 251 19.39 6.83 4.05
CA GLN A 251 20.45 7.48 4.83
C GLN A 251 19.89 8.45 5.86
N THR A 252 20.68 8.86 6.86
CA THR A 252 20.34 9.99 7.74
C THR A 252 21.29 11.16 7.51
N ASN A 253 20.80 12.38 7.67
CA ASN A 253 21.68 13.57 7.69
C ASN A 253 22.39 13.71 9.06
N ASP A 254 23.24 14.73 9.19
CA ASP A 254 24.02 15.00 10.42
C ASP A 254 23.15 15.27 11.66
N LYS A 255 21.88 15.64 11.45
CA LYS A 255 20.88 15.84 12.52
C LYS A 255 20.09 14.57 12.84
N GLY A 256 20.48 13.43 12.26
CA GLY A 256 19.78 12.15 12.41
C GLY A 256 18.45 12.05 11.66
N GLN A 257 18.14 13.00 10.78
CA GLN A 257 16.87 12.97 10.04
C GLN A 257 16.95 12.00 8.86
N PRO A 258 16.02 11.05 8.75
CA PRO A 258 16.02 10.06 7.67
C PRO A 258 15.64 10.69 6.33
N PHE A 259 16.34 10.31 5.28
CA PHE A 259 15.99 10.61 3.89
C PHE A 259 16.30 9.40 2.99
N PHE A 260 15.83 9.45 1.75
CA PHE A 260 16.14 8.44 0.75
C PHE A 260 16.42 9.10 -0.59
N LYS A 261 17.15 8.37 -1.45
CA LYS A 261 17.35 8.69 -2.86
C LYS A 261 16.81 7.53 -3.68
N ILE A 262 16.03 7.85 -4.70
CA ILE A 262 15.56 6.88 -5.69
C ILE A 262 16.08 7.26 -7.06
N GLU A 263 16.35 6.26 -7.90
CA GLU A 263 16.49 6.49 -9.33
C GLU A 263 15.14 6.91 -9.94
N PRO A 264 15.15 7.62 -11.09
CA PRO A 264 13.93 8.00 -11.78
C PRO A 264 12.99 6.81 -12.01
N SER A 265 11.73 6.98 -11.65
CA SER A 265 10.69 6.02 -11.96
C SER A 265 10.29 6.11 -13.42
N VAL A 266 9.94 4.97 -14.03
CA VAL A 266 9.45 4.90 -15.41
C VAL A 266 8.09 4.22 -15.48
N MET A 267 7.28 4.65 -16.45
CA MET A 267 6.05 3.94 -16.79
C MET A 267 6.41 2.77 -17.72
N THR A 268 6.05 1.56 -17.33
CA THR A 268 6.37 0.34 -18.09
C THR A 268 5.26 -0.69 -17.96
N PHE A 269 5.17 -1.59 -18.94
CA PHE A 269 4.25 -2.72 -18.91
C PHE A 269 5.03 -3.98 -19.25
N LYS A 270 5.16 -4.89 -18.27
CA LYS A 270 5.87 -6.16 -18.44
C LYS A 270 5.01 -7.32 -17.93
N ILE A 271 4.85 -8.32 -18.78
CA ILE A 271 4.28 -9.61 -18.47
C ILE A 271 5.44 -10.56 -18.16
N GLY A 272 5.32 -11.33 -17.08
CA GLY A 272 6.27 -12.39 -16.78
C GLY A 272 5.61 -13.56 -16.07
N LEU A 273 6.41 -14.52 -15.65
CA LEU A 273 5.93 -15.69 -14.91
C LEU A 273 5.52 -15.25 -13.50
N ASN A 274 4.49 -15.90 -12.96
CA ASN A 274 3.98 -15.61 -11.63
C ASN A 274 4.94 -16.10 -10.52
N PRO A 275 5.63 -15.20 -9.78
CA PRO A 275 6.50 -15.61 -8.69
C PRO A 275 5.74 -16.12 -7.46
N LEU A 276 4.42 -15.93 -7.41
CA LEU A 276 3.55 -16.32 -6.29
C LEU A 276 2.53 -17.38 -6.71
N LYS A 277 2.91 -18.27 -7.64
CA LYS A 277 2.00 -19.30 -8.15
C LYS A 277 1.58 -20.26 -7.03
N SER A 278 0.28 -20.36 -6.80
CA SER A 278 -0.33 -21.20 -5.77
C SER A 278 -1.77 -21.54 -6.14
N ALA A 279 -2.48 -22.31 -5.31
CA ALA A 279 -3.91 -22.55 -5.50
C ALA A 279 -4.74 -21.25 -5.48
N ASP A 280 -4.33 -20.29 -4.66
CA ASP A 280 -4.97 -18.97 -4.56
C ASP A 280 -4.63 -18.05 -5.76
N ARG A 281 -3.49 -18.28 -6.42
CA ARG A 281 -3.01 -17.49 -7.57
C ARG A 281 -2.48 -18.44 -8.65
N PRO A 282 -3.37 -19.15 -9.37
CA PRO A 282 -2.98 -20.25 -10.24
C PRO A 282 -2.34 -19.80 -11.56
N TRP A 283 -2.40 -18.51 -11.87
CA TRP A 283 -1.98 -17.97 -13.17
C TRP A 283 -0.52 -18.24 -13.48
N ASN A 284 -0.25 -18.56 -14.75
CA ASN A 284 1.11 -18.71 -15.27
C ASN A 284 1.75 -17.34 -15.50
N TYR A 285 0.99 -16.40 -16.07
CA TYR A 285 1.48 -15.07 -16.40
C TYR A 285 0.74 -13.97 -15.65
N VAL A 286 1.51 -12.97 -15.24
CA VAL A 286 1.06 -11.84 -14.42
C VAL A 286 1.73 -10.57 -14.91
N VAL A 287 1.14 -9.42 -14.54
CA VAL A 287 1.83 -8.13 -14.70
C VAL A 287 2.89 -8.03 -13.60
N LEU A 288 4.09 -7.64 -14.01
CA LEU A 288 5.21 -7.39 -13.11
C LEU A 288 5.47 -5.89 -12.95
N ARG A 289 6.05 -5.54 -11.81
CA ARG A 289 6.53 -4.18 -11.49
C ARG A 289 7.89 -4.27 -10.83
N HIS A 290 8.79 -3.37 -11.20
CA HIS A 290 10.07 -3.27 -10.55
C HIS A 290 9.95 -2.67 -9.13
N ALA A 291 10.48 -3.37 -8.13
CA ALA A 291 10.62 -2.87 -6.77
C ALA A 291 11.92 -2.06 -6.62
N PRO A 292 11.93 -0.90 -5.94
CA PRO A 292 13.10 -0.05 -5.88
C PRO A 292 14.10 -0.57 -4.85
N VAL A 293 14.78 -1.66 -5.20
CA VAL A 293 15.76 -2.34 -4.36
C VAL A 293 16.98 -2.76 -5.18
N ASP A 294 18.14 -2.67 -4.56
CA ASP A 294 19.43 -3.13 -5.07
C ASP A 294 20.30 -3.62 -3.90
N PRO A 295 21.45 -4.26 -4.15
CA PRO A 295 22.28 -4.83 -3.09
C PRO A 295 22.75 -3.82 -2.04
N SER A 296 22.84 -2.53 -2.40
CA SER A 296 23.37 -1.47 -1.55
C SER A 296 22.29 -0.57 -0.93
N SER A 297 21.00 -0.89 -1.11
CA SER A 297 19.87 -0.05 -0.67
C SER A 297 19.93 0.37 0.80
N PHE A 298 20.50 -0.49 1.66
CA PHE A 298 20.69 -0.22 3.09
C PHE A 298 22.16 -0.04 3.50
N GLY A 299 23.07 0.20 2.54
CA GLY A 299 24.52 0.24 2.75
C GLY A 299 25.00 1.22 3.82
N PHE A 300 24.23 2.27 4.10
CA PHE A 300 24.50 3.24 5.17
C PHE A 300 24.48 2.60 6.57
N TYR A 301 23.60 1.63 6.79
CA TYR A 301 23.45 0.95 8.08
C TYR A 301 24.39 -0.23 8.24
N GLY A 302 24.93 -0.74 7.14
CA GLY A 302 25.84 -1.87 7.16
C GLY A 302 26.12 -2.42 5.76
N LYS A 303 27.27 -3.08 5.62
CA LYS A 303 27.63 -3.78 4.39
C LYS A 303 26.81 -5.06 4.27
N GLU A 304 26.38 -5.38 3.06
CA GLU A 304 25.69 -6.64 2.73
C GLU A 304 24.47 -6.96 3.60
N ILE A 305 23.71 -5.94 4.02
CA ILE A 305 22.44 -6.16 4.73
C ILE A 305 21.53 -7.08 3.91
N LEU A 306 21.46 -6.89 2.59
CA LEU A 306 20.74 -7.77 1.68
C LEU A 306 21.62 -8.90 1.13
N GLY A 307 22.40 -9.58 1.98
CA GLY A 307 23.37 -10.61 1.58
C GLY A 307 22.76 -11.80 0.81
N LYS A 308 21.45 -12.06 0.96
CA LYS A 308 20.70 -13.05 0.17
C LYS A 308 19.88 -12.38 -0.94
N PHE A 309 20.46 -11.39 -1.63
CA PHE A 309 19.73 -10.55 -2.58
C PHE A 309 18.90 -11.34 -3.61
N ASN A 310 19.45 -12.45 -4.11
CA ASN A 310 18.82 -13.29 -5.14
C ASN A 310 17.68 -14.18 -4.63
N ALA A 311 17.40 -14.22 -3.32
CA ALA A 311 16.33 -15.05 -2.75
C ALA A 311 14.93 -14.68 -3.24
N LEU A 312 14.78 -13.50 -3.85
CA LEU A 312 13.52 -12.97 -4.33
C LEU A 312 13.75 -12.19 -5.63
N PRO A 313 12.80 -12.15 -6.58
CA PRO A 313 12.93 -11.32 -7.79
C PRO A 313 12.82 -9.83 -7.47
N THR A 314 13.42 -8.95 -8.28
CA THR A 314 13.22 -7.48 -8.21
C THR A 314 11.99 -7.04 -9.01
N TRP A 315 11.65 -7.79 -10.07
CA TRP A 315 10.37 -7.70 -10.75
C TRP A 315 9.32 -8.54 -10.02
N LYS A 316 8.38 -7.87 -9.36
CA LYS A 316 7.39 -8.48 -8.45
C LYS A 316 6.03 -8.62 -9.10
N TYR A 317 5.26 -9.61 -8.66
CA TYR A 317 3.81 -9.69 -8.91
C TYR A 317 3.15 -8.34 -8.57
N ALA A 318 2.41 -7.79 -9.53
CA ALA A 318 1.79 -6.48 -9.39
C ALA A 318 0.27 -6.56 -9.56
N THR A 319 -0.42 -5.69 -8.80
CA THR A 319 -1.85 -5.40 -8.97
C THR A 319 -2.01 -3.89 -9.22
N PRO A 320 -1.68 -3.40 -10.44
CA PRO A 320 -1.79 -1.99 -10.77
C PRO A 320 -3.24 -1.51 -10.64
N HIS A 321 -3.42 -0.25 -10.23
CA HIS A 321 -4.75 0.35 -10.03
C HIS A 321 -5.11 1.23 -11.21
N ASN A 322 -5.07 0.67 -12.42
CA ASN A 322 -5.25 1.41 -13.67
C ASN A 322 -6.08 0.60 -14.68
N ILE A 323 -7.07 -0.13 -14.18
CA ILE A 323 -7.87 -1.07 -14.96
C ILE A 323 -8.60 -0.36 -16.09
N GLN A 324 -8.49 -0.90 -17.29
CA GLN A 324 -9.18 -0.48 -18.51
C GLN A 324 -9.91 -1.65 -19.15
N ARG A 325 -11.04 -1.34 -19.80
CA ARG A 325 -11.74 -2.31 -20.65
C ARG A 325 -10.95 -2.62 -21.93
N SER A 326 -10.35 -1.59 -22.54
CA SER A 326 -9.48 -1.71 -23.71
C SER A 326 -8.08 -1.19 -23.38
N THR A 327 -7.08 -2.02 -23.63
CA THR A 327 -5.65 -1.76 -23.40
C THR A 327 -4.89 -2.01 -24.71
N PRO A 328 -3.64 -1.52 -24.87
CA PRO A 328 -2.86 -1.79 -26.07
C PRO A 328 -2.77 -3.28 -26.43
N GLN A 329 -2.60 -4.14 -25.42
CA GLN A 329 -2.36 -5.57 -25.60
C GLN A 329 -3.64 -6.40 -25.77
N ASN A 330 -4.80 -5.93 -25.31
CA ASN A 330 -6.07 -6.68 -25.44
C ASN A 330 -6.90 -6.30 -26.68
N LYS A 331 -6.43 -5.34 -27.50
CA LYS A 331 -7.11 -4.90 -28.72
C LYS A 331 -7.03 -5.91 -29.86
N THR A 332 -5.92 -6.66 -29.95
CA THR A 332 -5.68 -7.66 -30.99
C THR A 332 -4.93 -8.85 -30.41
N CYS A 333 -5.02 -10.01 -31.04
CA CYS A 333 -4.24 -11.19 -30.61
C CYS A 333 -2.74 -10.88 -30.58
N ASN A 334 -2.23 -10.23 -31.64
CA ASN A 334 -0.81 -9.87 -31.79
C ASN A 334 -0.39 -8.66 -30.93
N GLY A 335 -1.32 -8.09 -30.15
CA GLY A 335 -0.98 -7.19 -29.05
C GLY A 335 -0.15 -7.89 -27.98
N CYS A 336 -0.37 -9.20 -27.78
CA CYS A 336 0.46 -10.08 -26.94
C CYS A 336 1.25 -11.11 -27.74
N HIS A 337 0.60 -11.77 -28.69
CA HIS A 337 1.17 -12.87 -29.46
C HIS A 337 2.25 -12.37 -30.42
N GLY A 338 3.46 -12.92 -30.33
CA GLY A 338 4.63 -12.47 -31.08
C GLY A 338 5.22 -11.13 -30.62
N ASN A 339 4.64 -10.49 -29.60
CA ASN A 339 5.08 -9.17 -29.13
C ASN A 339 6.06 -9.28 -27.96
N ALA A 340 7.34 -9.49 -28.24
CA ALA A 340 8.37 -9.62 -27.21
C ALA A 340 8.54 -8.37 -26.32
N ALA A 341 8.15 -7.18 -26.80
CA ALA A 341 8.41 -5.93 -26.09
C ALA A 341 7.65 -5.83 -24.75
N ILE A 342 6.47 -6.45 -24.65
CA ILE A 342 5.64 -6.43 -23.43
C ILE A 342 5.95 -7.58 -22.47
N PHE A 343 6.86 -8.49 -22.81
CA PHE A 343 7.33 -9.53 -21.89
C PHE A 343 8.65 -9.12 -21.25
N LEU A 344 8.83 -9.50 -19.98
CA LEU A 344 10.09 -9.32 -19.29
C LEU A 344 11.16 -10.18 -19.96
N ASN A 345 12.32 -9.58 -20.26
CA ASN A 345 13.48 -10.28 -20.78
C ASN A 345 14.77 -9.74 -20.15
N GLU A 346 15.90 -10.41 -20.40
CA GLU A 346 17.20 -10.06 -19.79
C GLU A 346 17.67 -8.64 -20.11
N LYS A 347 17.28 -8.06 -21.25
CA LYS A 347 17.66 -6.68 -21.62
C LYS A 347 16.94 -5.63 -20.77
N ASP A 348 15.87 -6.02 -20.07
CA ASP A 348 15.17 -5.15 -19.12
C ASP A 348 15.82 -5.12 -17.73
N LEU A 349 16.90 -5.90 -17.52
CA LEU A 349 17.52 -6.14 -16.20
C LEU A 349 18.91 -5.51 -16.10
N LYS A 350 19.26 -5.01 -14.90
CA LYS A 350 20.65 -4.69 -14.57
C LYS A 350 21.45 -5.98 -14.30
N PRO A 351 22.79 -5.98 -14.43
CA PRO A 351 23.60 -7.19 -14.24
C PRO A 351 23.39 -7.91 -12.90
N TYR A 352 23.22 -7.16 -11.81
CA TYR A 352 23.00 -7.74 -10.47
C TYR A 352 21.60 -8.35 -10.28
N GLU A 353 20.70 -8.16 -11.25
CA GLU A 353 19.31 -8.60 -11.16
C GLU A 353 19.03 -9.87 -11.94
N LEU A 354 19.94 -10.27 -12.84
CA LEU A 354 19.76 -11.41 -13.72
C LEU A 354 19.42 -12.67 -12.92
N GLU A 355 20.25 -13.01 -11.92
CA GLU A 355 20.04 -14.19 -11.08
C GLU A 355 18.70 -14.15 -10.34
N ALA A 356 18.41 -13.04 -9.66
CA ALA A 356 17.19 -12.86 -8.88
C ALA A 356 15.91 -13.02 -9.72
N ASN A 357 15.95 -12.68 -11.01
CA ASN A 357 14.77 -12.65 -11.88
C ASN A 357 14.67 -13.83 -12.86
N LYS A 358 15.61 -14.78 -12.88
CA LYS A 358 15.54 -15.97 -13.77
C LYS A 358 14.18 -16.68 -13.70
N GLY A 359 13.61 -16.80 -12.50
CA GLY A 359 12.32 -17.46 -12.28
C GLY A 359 11.08 -16.69 -12.75
N VAL A 360 11.22 -15.41 -13.13
CA VAL A 360 10.10 -14.57 -13.60
C VAL A 360 10.17 -14.21 -15.08
N ILE A 361 11.27 -14.56 -15.76
CA ILE A 361 11.44 -14.38 -17.21
C ILE A 361 10.83 -15.58 -17.94
N PRO A 362 9.87 -15.38 -18.86
CA PRO A 362 9.36 -16.46 -19.70
C PRO A 362 10.44 -16.98 -20.66
N ALA A 363 10.65 -18.31 -20.69
CA ALA A 363 11.60 -18.92 -21.63
C ALA A 363 11.14 -18.81 -23.10
N LYS A 364 9.83 -18.72 -23.33
CA LYS A 364 9.21 -18.51 -24.64
C LYS A 364 8.00 -17.61 -24.47
N ILE A 365 7.75 -16.76 -25.46
CA ILE A 365 6.52 -15.98 -25.56
C ILE A 365 5.53 -16.69 -26.51
N PRO A 366 4.22 -16.42 -26.41
CA PRO A 366 3.25 -16.94 -27.36
C PRO A 366 3.62 -16.52 -28.80
N PRO A 367 3.59 -17.42 -29.79
CA PRO A 367 3.90 -17.08 -31.17
C PRO A 367 2.82 -16.13 -31.73
N ALA A 368 3.18 -15.36 -32.76
CA ALA A 368 2.24 -14.52 -33.48
C ALA A 368 1.07 -15.36 -34.00
N MET A 369 -0.14 -14.81 -33.89
CA MET A 369 -1.35 -15.40 -34.45
C MET A 369 -1.46 -15.04 -35.94
N PRO A 370 -1.94 -15.98 -36.77
CA PRO A 370 -2.09 -15.80 -38.21
C PRO A 370 -3.10 -14.71 -38.58
#